data_AF-A0A7Y5GH33-F1
#
_entry.id   AF-A0A7Y5GH33-F1
#
_cell.length_a   1.000
_cell.length_b   1.000
_cell.length_c   1.000
_cell.angle_alpha   90.00
_cell.angle_beta   90.00
_cell.angle_gamma   90.00
#
_symmetry.space_group_name_H-M   'P 1'
#
loop_
_entity.id
_entity.type
_entity.pdbx_description
1 polymer ?
#
loop_
_entity_poly.entity_id
_entity_poly.type
_entity_poly.pdbx_seq_one_letter_code
_entity_poly.pdbx_strand_id
1 'polypeptide(L)'
;KAFEQTFSGSPLLTKGSQYVLFVWRSPSGLHHLVGLSQGALVVKGDSKGSALVTRMAISEPMLDVRSGKPVLDAGLTLSLEELRQRIRSVAEAEARR
;
A
#
# COMPACT_ATOMS: atom_id res chain seq x y z
N LYS A 1 -26.08 -7.88 10.00
CA LYS A 1 -25.12 -6.83 10.43
C LYS A 1 -23.75 -7.31 9.99
N ALA A 2 -23.11 -6.65 9.03
CA ALA A 2 -21.78 -7.07 8.55
C ALA A 2 -20.72 -6.64 9.59
N PHE A 3 -19.72 -7.49 9.81
CA PHE A 3 -18.53 -7.12 10.59
C PHE A 3 -17.57 -6.39 9.65
N GLU A 4 -17.30 -5.12 9.93
CA GLU A 4 -16.27 -4.35 9.24
C GLU A 4 -15.01 -4.42 10.10
N GLN A 5 -13.94 -5.01 9.55
CA GLN A 5 -12.64 -5.03 10.21
C GLN A 5 -11.81 -3.88 9.65
N THR A 6 -11.65 -2.84 10.46
CA THR A 6 -10.73 -1.73 10.17
C THR A 6 -9.38 -1.98 10.85
N PHE A 7 -8.29 -1.71 10.13
CA PHE A 7 -6.93 -1.79 10.67
C PHE A 7 -6.21 -0.46 10.38
N SER A 8 -5.36 0.02 11.29
CA SER A 8 -4.76 1.35 11.13
C SER A 8 -3.84 1.42 9.92
N GLY A 9 -3.67 2.62 9.36
CA GLY A 9 -2.90 2.82 8.13
C GLY A 9 -3.59 2.32 6.85
N SER A 10 -4.64 1.51 6.94
CA SER A 10 -5.46 1.11 5.79
C SER A 10 -6.38 2.28 5.37
N PRO A 11 -6.39 2.68 4.09
CA PRO A 11 -7.30 3.71 3.62
C PRO A 11 -8.74 3.18 3.59
N LEU A 12 -9.68 4.00 4.06
CA LEU A 12 -11.10 3.72 3.88
C LEU A 12 -11.47 3.84 2.39
N LEU A 13 -11.94 2.75 1.80
CA LEU A 13 -12.32 2.73 0.38
C LEU A 13 -13.69 3.40 0.18
N THR A 14 -13.66 4.66 -0.25
CA THR A 14 -14.85 5.44 -0.61
C THR A 14 -15.13 5.40 -2.11
N LYS A 15 -16.41 5.44 -2.48
CA LYS A 15 -16.84 5.59 -3.88
C LYS A 15 -16.30 6.89 -4.49
N GLY A 16 -15.94 6.85 -5.77
CA GLY A 16 -15.45 8.01 -6.53
C GLY A 16 -13.96 8.35 -6.32
N SER A 17 -13.27 7.65 -5.42
CA SER A 17 -11.84 7.83 -5.18
C SER A 17 -10.98 6.87 -6.00
N GLN A 18 -9.73 7.25 -6.24
CA GLN A 18 -8.75 6.44 -6.96
C GLN A 18 -7.77 5.78 -5.98
N TYR A 19 -7.38 4.54 -6.27
CA TYR A 19 -6.50 3.75 -5.41
C TYR A 19 -5.49 2.94 -6.23
N VAL A 20 -4.31 2.73 -5.64
CA VAL A 20 -3.40 1.65 -6.04
C VAL A 20 -3.60 0.50 -5.07
N LEU A 21 -3.89 -0.69 -5.60
CA LEU A 21 -4.12 -1.90 -4.82
C LEU A 21 -3.10 -2.98 -5.21
N PHE A 22 -2.50 -3.62 -4.20
CA PHE A 22 -1.68 -4.80 -4.36
C PHE A 22 -2.54 -6.02 -4.05
N VAL A 23 -2.83 -6.81 -5.08
CA VAL A 23 -3.71 -7.98 -4.97
C VAL A 23 -2.96 -9.26 -5.30
N TRP A 24 -3.25 -10.30 -4.54
CA TRP A 24 -2.85 -11.66 -4.83
C TRP A 24 -4.00 -12.36 -5.54
N ARG A 25 -3.70 -13.04 -6.64
CA ARG A 25 -4.66 -13.88 -7.33
C ARG A 25 -4.49 -15.32 -6.86
N SER A 26 -5.53 -15.87 -6.25
CA SER A 26 -5.55 -17.28 -5.85
C SER A 26 -5.52 -18.20 -7.07
N PRO A 27 -5.17 -19.49 -6.90
CA PRO A 27 -5.21 -20.47 -7.98
C PRO A 27 -6.60 -20.63 -8.62
N SER A 28 -7.68 -20.41 -7.86
CA SER A 28 -9.06 -20.41 -8.37
C SER A 28 -9.43 -19.13 -9.12
N GLY A 29 -8.53 -18.15 -9.16
CA GLY A 29 -8.68 -16.91 -9.91
C GLY A 29 -9.24 -15.73 -9.11
N LEU A 30 -9.60 -15.91 -7.84
CA LEU A 30 -10.10 -14.85 -6.97
C LEU A 30 -8.97 -13.89 -6.55
N HIS A 31 -9.22 -12.59 -6.66
CA HIS A 31 -8.30 -11.54 -6.21
C HIS A 31 -8.51 -11.21 -4.73
N HIS A 32 -7.44 -11.24 -3.95
CA HIS A 32 -7.42 -10.90 -2.53
C HIS A 32 -6.49 -9.71 -2.32
N LEU A 33 -6.92 -8.72 -1.54
CA LEU A 33 -6.04 -7.62 -1.15
C LEU A 33 -4.92 -8.16 -0.23
N VAL A 34 -3.67 -7.88 -0.59
CA VAL A 34 -2.51 -8.35 0.19
C VAL A 34 -2.20 -7.33 1.26
N GLY A 35 -2.42 -7.70 2.53
CA GLY A 35 -2.10 -6.87 3.70
C GLY A 35 -2.89 -5.57 3.76
N LEU A 36 -3.93 -5.50 4.59
CA LEU A 36 -4.88 -4.36 4.63
C LEU A 36 -4.19 -3.00 4.89
N SER A 37 -3.12 -2.98 5.68
CA SER A 37 -2.35 -1.77 5.99
C SER A 37 -1.22 -1.45 5.01
N GLN A 38 -0.93 -2.31 4.05
CA GLN A 38 0.26 -2.18 3.18
C GLN A 38 -0.11 -2.22 1.69
N GLY A 39 -1.22 -2.87 1.35
CA GLY A 39 -1.63 -3.13 -0.03
C GLY A 39 -2.59 -2.11 -0.63
N ALA A 40 -2.97 -1.05 0.09
CA ALA A 40 -3.88 -0.04 -0.43
C ALA A 40 -3.34 1.37 -0.19
N LEU A 41 -3.32 2.17 -1.27
CA LEU A 41 -2.87 3.54 -1.24
C LEU A 41 -3.88 4.45 -1.96
N VAL A 42 -4.14 5.62 -1.40
CA VAL A 42 -5.02 6.63 -2.00
C VAL A 42 -4.24 7.41 -3.04
N VAL A 43 -4.84 7.57 -4.23
CA VAL A 43 -4.31 8.41 -5.29
C VAL A 43 -5.07 9.73 -5.30
N LYS A 44 -4.34 10.85 -5.23
CA LYS A 44 -4.89 12.20 -5.41
C LYS A 44 -4.15 12.87 -6.57
N GLY A 45 -4.88 13.15 -7.65
CA GLY A 45 -4.38 13.96 -8.74
C GLY A 45 -4.30 15.44 -8.36
N ASP A 46 -3.30 16.13 -8.88
CA ASP A 46 -3.25 17.58 -8.90
C ASP A 46 -3.71 18.13 -10.26
N SER A 47 -4.00 19.44 -10.31
CA SER A 47 -4.46 20.12 -11.53
C SER A 47 -3.41 20.20 -12.63
N LYS A 48 -2.18 19.73 -12.39
CA LYS A 48 -1.06 19.71 -13.33
C LYS A 48 -0.80 18.30 -13.89
N GLY A 49 -1.66 17.33 -13.59
CA GLY A 49 -1.57 15.95 -14.07
C GLY A 49 -0.58 15.08 -13.29
N SER A 50 0.00 15.58 -12.20
CA SER A 50 0.78 14.76 -11.29
C SER A 50 -0.15 14.10 -10.27
N ALA A 51 0.21 12.92 -9.80
CA ALA A 51 -0.58 12.19 -8.82
C ALA A 51 0.28 11.88 -7.60
N LEU A 52 -0.23 12.19 -6.42
CA LEU A 52 0.33 11.76 -5.16
C LEU A 52 -0.34 10.47 -4.70
N VAL A 53 0.48 9.57 -4.20
CA VAL A 53 0.05 8.32 -3.59
C VAL A 53 0.34 8.40 -2.11
N THR A 54 -0.69 8.13 -1.30
CA THR A 54 -0.62 8.29 0.15
C THR A 54 -1.15 7.08 0.89
N ARG A 55 -0.56 6.83 2.06
CA ARG A 55 -1.01 5.87 3.05
C ARG A 55 -0.81 6.48 4.44
N MET A 56 -1.81 6.34 5.30
CA MET A 56 -1.73 6.80 6.69
C MET A 56 -0.73 5.98 7.49
N ALA A 57 -0.18 6.56 8.55
CA ALA A 57 0.68 5.86 9.51
C ALA A 57 -0.04 4.65 10.12
N ILE A 58 0.71 3.57 10.34
CA ILE A 58 0.30 2.40 11.11
C ILE A 58 0.64 2.66 12.58
N SER A 59 -0.38 2.60 13.43
CA SER A 59 -0.24 2.73 14.89
C SER A 59 0.06 1.42 15.60
N GLU A 60 -0.19 0.26 14.96
CA GLU A 60 0.17 -1.03 15.53
C GLU A 60 1.71 -1.22 15.57
N PRO A 61 2.26 -1.94 16.56
CA PRO A 61 3.69 -2.19 16.64
C PRO A 61 4.23 -2.87 15.38
N MET A 62 5.27 -2.28 14.79
CA MET A 62 5.99 -2.87 13.67
C MET A 62 7.41 -3.24 14.10
N LEU A 63 7.97 -4.27 13.46
CA LEU A 63 9.35 -4.68 13.67
C LEU A 63 10.16 -4.44 12.40
N ASP A 64 11.37 -3.93 12.55
CA ASP A 64 12.34 -3.89 11.46
C ASP A 64 12.73 -5.32 11.05
N VAL A 65 12.65 -5.62 9.74
CA VAL A 65 12.81 -6.98 9.21
C VAL A 65 14.21 -7.56 9.45
N ARG A 66 15.24 -6.72 9.61
CA ARG A 66 16.62 -7.16 9.78
C ARG A 66 17.01 -7.29 11.25
N SER A 67 16.62 -6.33 12.07
CA SER A 67 17.02 -6.25 13.49
C SER A 67 15.98 -6.80 14.45
N GLY A 68 14.73 -6.99 14.01
CA GLY A 68 13.62 -7.43 14.86
C GLY A 68 13.20 -6.39 15.92
N LYS A 69 13.73 -5.17 15.86
CA LYS A 69 13.45 -4.12 16.84
C LYS A 69 12.16 -3.37 16.50
N PRO A 70 11.43 -2.85 17.50
CA PRO A 70 10.29 -1.98 17.26
C PRO A 70 10.66 -0.78 16.40
N VAL A 71 9.83 -0.49 15.40
CA VAL A 71 9.94 0.67 14.53
C VAL A 71 8.59 1.37 14.41
N LEU A 72 8.62 2.69 14.31
CA LEU A 72 7.44 3.51 14.06
C LEU A 72 7.20 3.63 12.56
N ASP A 73 5.95 3.51 12.14
CA ASP A 73 5.54 3.78 10.78
C ASP A 73 5.07 5.24 10.64
N ALA A 74 5.76 6.01 9.80
CA ALA A 74 5.40 7.41 9.54
C ALA A 74 4.31 7.57 8.47
N GLY A 75 3.78 6.47 7.93
CA GLY A 75 2.97 6.48 6.73
C GLY A 75 3.81 6.63 5.46
N LEU A 76 3.14 6.86 4.34
CA LEU A 76 3.78 6.99 3.03
C LEU A 76 3.17 8.14 2.26
N THR A 77 4.01 8.98 1.67
CA THR A 77 3.62 9.99 0.69
C THR A 77 4.71 10.08 -0.37
N LEU A 78 4.34 9.90 -1.62
CA LEU A 78 5.23 9.97 -2.77
C LEU A 78 4.44 10.20 -4.06
N SER A 79 5.10 10.61 -5.12
CA SER A 79 4.48 10.69 -6.44
C SER A 79 4.20 9.30 -7.02
N LEU A 80 3.18 9.19 -7.88
CA LEU A 80 2.86 7.95 -8.58
C LEU A 80 4.04 7.46 -9.44
N GLU A 81 4.85 8.37 -9.96
CA GLU A 81 6.05 8.01 -10.72
C GLU A 81 7.13 7.38 -9.83
N GLU A 82 7.41 7.98 -8.67
CA GLU A 82 8.33 7.37 -7.70
C GLU A 82 7.85 5.99 -7.25
N LEU A 83 6.54 5.80 -7.08
CA LEU A 83 5.98 4.48 -6.75
C LEU A 83 6.33 3.45 -7.84
N ARG A 84 6.08 3.81 -9.10
CA ARG A 84 6.34 2.94 -10.25
C ARG A 84 7.80 2.56 -10.34
N GLN A 85 8.70 3.52 -10.14
CA GLN A 85 10.14 3.29 -10.16
C GLN A 85 10.57 2.33 -9.04
N ARG A 86 10.06 2.50 -7.82
CA ARG A 86 10.35 1.60 -6.70
C ARG A 86 9.86 0.18 -6.95
N ILE A 87 8.63 0.01 -7.43
CA ILE A 87 8.08 -1.31 -7.76
C ILE A 87 8.97 -2.00 -8.81
N ARG A 88 9.33 -1.28 -9.87
CA ARG A 88 10.19 -1.81 -10.94
C ARG A 88 11.55 -2.25 -10.39
N SER A 89 12.20 -1.40 -9.61
CA SER A 89 13.51 -1.70 -9.02
C SER A 89 13.48 -2.95 -8.14
N VAL A 90 12.45 -3.10 -7.30
CA VAL A 90 12.28 -4.29 -6.44
C VAL A 90 11.99 -5.53 -7.28
N ALA A 91 11.07 -5.44 -8.25
CA ALA A 91 10.73 -6.58 -9.11
C ALA A 91 11.94 -7.07 -9.92
N GLU A 92 12.76 -6.16 -10.44
CA GLU A 92 14.01 -6.50 -11.12
C GLU A 92 15.03 -7.14 -10.18
N ALA A 93 15.12 -6.68 -8.93
CA ALA A 93 16.02 -7.28 -7.94
C ALA A 93 15.59 -8.70 -7.54
N GLU A 94 14.28 -8.95 -7.38
CA GLU A 94 13.74 -10.29 -7.10
C GLU A 94 13.92 -11.22 -8.30
N ALA A 95 13.77 -10.74 -9.54
CA ALA A 95 13.98 -11.56 -10.74
C ALA A 95 15.44 -12.00 -10.95
N ARG A 96 16.40 -11.33 -10.31
CA ARG A 96 17.83 -11.68 -10.36
C ARG A 96 18.25 -12.66 -9.26
N ARG A 97 17.38 -12.96 -8.31
CA ARG A 97 17.61 -13.95 -7.26
C ARG A 97 17.21 -15.34 -7.73
#